data_AF-A0A1Q6DVA1-F1
#
_entry.id   AF-A0A1Q6DVA1-F1
#
_cell.length_a   1.000
_cell.length_b   1.000
_cell.length_c   1.000
_cell.angle_alpha   90.00
_cell.angle_beta   90.00
_cell.angle_gamma   90.00
#
_symmetry.space_group_name_H-M   'P 1'
#
loop_
_entity.id
_entity.type
_entity.pdbx_description
1 polymer ?
#
loop_
_entity_poly.entity_id
_entity_poly.type
_entity_poly.pdbx_seq_one_letter_code
_entity_poly.pdbx_strand_id
1 'polypeptide(L)' 'MRDITHAQTILQQKQLEKLKEETGEETTKKSLQKAVDHYLKCSHCKEENLDDLALKEKLKQKQNNKEETN' A
#
# COMPACT_ATOMS: atom_id res chain seq x y z
N MET A 1 -9.13 -9.69 27.40
CA MET A 1 -9.92 -10.49 26.44
C MET A 1 -9.48 -10.03 25.05
N ARG A 2 -9.17 -10.92 24.11
CA ARG A 2 -8.87 -10.47 22.73
C ARG A 2 -10.21 -10.33 22.02
N ASP A 3 -10.56 -9.13 21.61
CA ASP A 3 -11.78 -8.87 20.87
C ASP A 3 -11.61 -9.41 19.45
N ILE A 4 -12.11 -10.61 19.21
CA ILE A 4 -12.05 -11.24 17.89
C ILE A 4 -13.20 -10.66 17.06
N THR A 5 -12.83 -9.91 16.02
CA THR A 5 -13.79 -9.38 15.03
C THR A 5 -13.76 -10.27 13.79
N HIS A 6 -14.92 -10.81 13.40
CA HIS A 6 -15.09 -11.53 12.14
C HIS A 6 -15.70 -10.60 11.10
N ALA A 7 -15.02 -10.45 9.96
CA ALA A 7 -15.48 -9.63 8.84
C ALA A 7 -15.60 -10.48 7.56
N GLN A 8 -16.66 -10.25 6.79
CA GLN A 8 -16.91 -10.88 5.49
C GLN A 8 -17.18 -9.81 4.45
N THR A 9 -16.68 -10.01 3.23
CA THR A 9 -16.85 -9.08 2.11
C THR A 9 -17.41 -9.82 0.91
N ILE A 10 -18.36 -9.21 0.22
CA ILE A 10 -18.87 -9.70 -1.06
C ILE A 10 -17.98 -9.13 -2.17
N LEU A 11 -17.43 -10.01 -3.01
CA LEU A 11 -16.62 -9.64 -4.17
C LEU A 11 -17.23 -10.26 -5.42
N GLN A 12 -17.14 -9.55 -6.55
CA GLN A 12 -17.63 -10.10 -7.82
C GLN A 12 -16.70 -11.21 -8.30
N GLN A 13 -17.28 -12.30 -8.80
CA GLN A 13 -16.53 -13.46 -9.31
C GLN A 13 -15.46 -13.05 -10.34
N LYS A 14 -15.82 -12.19 -11.30
CA LYS A 14 -14.88 -11.69 -12.32
C LYS A 14 -13.66 -10.97 -11.74
N GLN A 15 -13.81 -10.30 -10.60
CA GLN A 15 -12.70 -9.59 -9.95
C GLN A 15 -11.77 -10.58 -9.25
N LEU A 16 -12.33 -11.64 -8.65
CA LEU A 16 -11.54 -12.72 -8.04
C LEU A 16 -10.76 -13.50 -9.09
N GLU A 17 -11.35 -13.77 -10.25
CA GLU A 17 -10.66 -14.45 -11.36
C GLU A 17 -9.52 -13.60 -11.91
N LYS A 18 -9.77 -12.30 -12.16
CA LYS A 18 -8.72 -11.36 -12.56
C LYS A 18 -7.60 -11.26 -11.52
N LEU A 19 -7.94 -11.25 -10.23
CA LEU A 19 -6.94 -11.20 -9.16
C LEU A 19 -6.07 -12.46 -9.12
N LYS A 20 -6.65 -13.63 -9.34
CA LYS A 20 -5.92 -14.90 -9.44
C LYS A 20 -4.93 -14.89 -10.61
N GLU A 21 -5.37 -14.40 -11.76
CA GLU A 21 -4.52 -14.24 -12.95
C GLU A 21 -3.35 -13.29 -12.67
N GLU A 22 -3.61 -12.10 -12.11
CA GLU A 22 -2.59 -11.10 -11.80
C GLU A 22 -1.58 -11.57 -10.73
N THR A 23 -2.03 -12.36 -9.75
CA THR A 23 -1.18 -12.87 -8.67
C THR A 23 -0.48 -14.19 -8.99
N GLY A 24 -0.88 -14.85 -10.09
CA GLY A 24 -0.42 -16.20 -10.47
C GLY A 24 -0.86 -17.28 -9.48
N GLU A 25 -1.97 -17.10 -8.78
CA GLU A 25 -2.45 -18.02 -7.73
C GLU A 25 -3.75 -18.70 -8.12
N GLU A 26 -3.88 -20.00 -7.84
CA GLU A 26 -5.08 -20.78 -8.18
C GLU A 26 -6.23 -20.58 -7.18
N THR A 27 -5.88 -20.25 -5.93
CA THR A 27 -6.84 -20.17 -4.82
C THR A 27 -7.18 -18.72 -4.46
N THR A 28 -8.44 -18.50 -4.10
CA THR A 28 -8.93 -17.19 -3.63
C THR A 28 -8.20 -16.71 -2.38
N LYS A 29 -7.85 -17.64 -1.48
CA LYS A 29 -7.13 -17.31 -0.24
C LYS A 29 -5.74 -16.75 -0.52
N LYS A 30 -4.94 -17.41 -1.37
CA LYS A 30 -3.56 -16.98 -1.65
C LYS A 30 -3.52 -15.69 -2.48
N SER A 31 -4.41 -15.56 -3.47
CA SER A 31 -4.52 -14.33 -4.27
C SER A 31 -4.90 -13.12 -3.41
N LEU A 32 -5.88 -13.25 -2.51
CA LEU A 32 -6.23 -12.19 -1.56
C LEU A 32 -5.09 -11.88 -0.59
N GLN A 33 -4.39 -12.89 -0.06
CA GLN A 33 -3.25 -12.68 0.82
C GLN A 33 -2.17 -11.83 0.13
N LYS A 34 -1.77 -12.19 -1.11
CA LYS A 34 -0.80 -11.42 -1.89
C LYS A 34 -1.27 -9.99 -2.16
N ALA A 35 -2.56 -9.81 -2.48
CA ALA A 35 -3.14 -8.50 -2.73
C ALA A 35 -3.07 -7.59 -1.49
N VAL A 36 -3.41 -8.13 -0.32
CA VAL A 36 -3.32 -7.42 0.97
C VAL A 36 -1.86 -7.11 1.31
N ASP A 37 -0.97 -8.09 1.16
CA ASP A 37 0.47 -7.89 1.40
C ASP A 37 1.06 -6.81 0.48
N HIS A 38 0.63 -6.78 -0.78
CA HIS A 38 0.99 -5.72 -1.73
C HIS A 38 0.44 -4.36 -1.27
N TYR A 39 -0.85 -4.28 -0.94
CA TYR A 39 -1.48 -3.03 -0.48
C TYR A 39 -0.75 -2.44 0.74
N LEU A 40 -0.43 -3.26 1.74
CA LEU A 40 0.26 -2.82 2.96
C LEU A 40 1.70 -2.33 2.71
N LYS A 41 2.34 -2.79 1.63
CA LYS A 41 3.73 -2.43 1.27
C LYS A 41 3.80 -1.39 0.15
N CYS A 42 2.69 -1.13 -0.54
CA CYS A 42 2.65 -0.27 -1.71
C CYS A 42 2.90 1.18 -1.31
N SER A 43 3.94 1.79 -1.89
CA SER A 43 4.30 3.20 -1.69
C SER A 43 3.22 4.19 -2.11
N HIS A 44 2.28 3.77 -2.95
CA HIS A 44 1.16 4.58 -3.43
C HIS A 44 -0.10 4.43 -2.57
N CYS A 45 -0.17 3.41 -1.69
CA CYS A 45 -1.32 3.13 -0.82
C CYS A 45 -1.09 3.54 0.63
N LYS A 46 0.15 3.92 0.99
CA LYS A 46 0.34 4.77 2.15
C LYS A 46 -0.38 6.06 1.82
N GLU A 47 -1.50 6.34 2.49
CA GLU A 47 -1.82 7.73 2.77
C GLU A 47 -0.50 8.35 3.18
N GLU A 48 -0.06 9.28 2.35
CA GLU A 48 1.06 10.12 2.64
C GLU A 48 0.90 10.57 4.09
N ASN A 49 1.64 9.95 5.03
CA ASN A 49 1.68 10.48 6.38
C ASN A 49 2.09 11.93 6.18
N LEU A 50 1.25 12.88 6.58
CA LEU A 50 1.51 14.31 6.38
C LEU A 50 2.92 14.69 6.86
N ASP A 51 3.43 13.94 7.84
CA ASP A 51 4.80 13.99 8.36
C ASP A 51 5.88 13.58 7.34
N ASP A 52 5.64 12.56 6.50
CA ASP A 52 6.57 12.11 5.46
C ASP A 52 6.69 13.12 4.31
N LEU A 53 5.63 13.86 3.97
CA LEU A 53 5.75 14.98 3.01
C LEU A 53 6.49 16.15 3.64
N ALA A 54 6.13 16.54 4.85
CA ALA A 54 6.79 17.65 5.54
C ALA A 54 8.30 17.39 5.68
N LEU A 55 8.70 16.13 5.91
CA LEU A 55 10.11 15.74 5.93
C LEU A 55 10.75 15.81 4.53
N LYS A 56 10.07 15.31 3.48
CA LYS A 56 10.55 15.41 2.09
C LYS A 56 10.74 16.85 1.63
N GLU A 57 9.82 17.76 1.98
CA GLU A 57 9.93 19.18 1.63
C GLU A 57 11.10 19.85 2.35
N LYS A 58 11.28 19.58 3.66
CA LYS A 58 12.41 20.10 4.43
C LYS A 58 13.76 19.59 3.90
N LEU A 59 13.82 18.36 3.39
CA LEU A 59 15.04 17.83 2.76
C LEU A 59 15.34 18.52 1.42
N LYS A 60 14.32 18.77 0.59
CA LYS A 60 14.48 19.54 -0.67
C LYS A 60 14.98 20.97 -0.41
N GLN A 61 14.40 21.67 0.57
CA GLN A 61 14.84 23.04 0.93
C GLN A 61 16.32 23.07 1.39
N LYS A 62 16.76 22.06 2.15
CA LYS A 62 18.16 21.97 2.59
C LYS A 62 19.14 21.66 1.44
N GLN A 63 18.69 20.96 0.40
CA GLN A 63 19.51 20.67 -0.78
C GLN A 63 19.65 21.92 -1.64
N ASN A 64 18.54 22.63 -1.92
CA ASN A 64 18.56 23.87 -2.68
C ASN A 64 19.39 24.96 -1.99
N ASN A 65 19.27 25.12 -0.67
CA ASN A 65 20.08 26.09 0.07
C ASN A 65 21.58 25.76 0.06
N LYS A 66 21.96 24.48 -0.11
CA LYS A 66 23.37 24.08 -0.25
C LYS A 66 23.93 24.38 -1.63
N GLU A 67 23.11 24.37 -2.67
CA GLU A 67 23.52 24.70 -4.04
C GLU A 67 23.67 26.22 -4.24
N GLU A 68 22.91 27.05 -3.51
CA GLU A 68 23.01 28.52 -3.56
C GLU A 68 24.17 29.11 -2.72
N THR A 69 24.85 28.30 -1.90
CA THR A 69 25.97 28.75 -1.04
C THR A 69 27.35 28.26 -1.53
N ASN A 70 27.46 27.81 -2.79
CA ASN A 70 28.72 27.41 -3.44
C ASN A 70 29.09 28.34 -4.59
#